data_AF-A0A1F6D7Q4-F1
#
_entry.id   AF-A0A1F6D7Q4-F1
#
_cell.length_a   1.000
_cell.length_b   1.000
_cell.length_c   1.000
_cell.angle_alpha   90.00
_cell.angle_beta   90.00
_cell.angle_gamma   90.00
#
_symmetry.space_group_name_H-M   'P 1'
#
loop_
_entity.id
_entity.type
_entity.pdbx_description
1 polymer ?
#
loop_
_entity_poly.entity_id
_entity_poly.type
_entity_poly.pdbx_seq_one_letter_code
_entity_poly.pdbx_strand_id
1 'polypeptide(L)'
;MKEYTIDAAGKTLGRIASEAARALMGKTSPDYTPHIRSEVKVKIVNAGKLSMRARKRTTKMYKTYSGYPGGKREESFASLSARRGNDAPIRIAVRRMLPRNTFLVARLKNLEILS
;
A
#
# COMPACT_ATOMS: atom_id res chain seq x y z
N MET A 1 -0.65 21.55 -2.81
CA MET A 1 -0.60 20.12 -2.47
C MET A 1 -2.01 19.64 -2.16
N LYS A 2 -2.55 18.70 -2.94
CA LYS A 2 -3.91 18.16 -2.69
C LYS A 2 -3.81 16.98 -1.71
N GLU A 3 -4.71 16.94 -0.73
CA GLU A 3 -4.77 15.87 0.26
C GLU A 3 -6.00 14.99 0.01
N TYR A 4 -5.82 13.67 0.08
CA TYR A 4 -6.88 12.69 -0.14
C TYR A 4 -6.90 11.68 1.01
N THR A 5 -8.00 11.64 1.74
CA THR A 5 -8.14 10.77 2.92
C THR A 5 -9.02 9.57 2.59
N ILE A 6 -8.54 8.38 2.96
CA ILE A 6 -9.23 7.09 2.75
C ILE A 6 -9.46 6.44 4.10
N ASP A 7 -10.72 6.17 4.43
CA ASP A 7 -11.07 5.32 5.57
C ASP A 7 -10.91 3.84 5.20
N ALA A 8 -10.09 3.12 5.98
CA ALA A 8 -9.85 1.69 5.84
C ALA A 8 -10.86 0.81 6.60
N ALA A 9 -11.68 1.37 7.48
CA ALA A 9 -12.63 0.61 8.28
C ALA A 9 -13.60 -0.22 7.42
N GLY A 10 -13.66 -1.52 7.65
CA GLY A 10 -14.56 -2.44 6.94
C GLY A 10 -14.21 -2.70 5.46
N LYS A 11 -13.24 -1.97 4.88
CA LYS A 11 -12.79 -2.17 3.50
C LYS A 11 -11.72 -3.25 3.43
N THR A 12 -11.62 -3.89 2.26
CA THR A 12 -10.58 -4.90 2.01
C THR A 12 -9.27 -4.26 1.60
N LEU A 13 -8.14 -4.88 2.01
CA LEU A 13 -6.78 -4.44 1.68
C LEU A 13 -6.61 -4.06 0.19
N GLY A 14 -7.15 -4.88 -0.72
CA GLY A 14 -7.02 -4.65 -2.15
C GLY A 14 -7.78 -3.41 -2.64
N ARG A 15 -8.99 -3.16 -2.11
CA ARG A 15 -9.79 -1.98 -2.47
C ARG A 15 -9.11 -0.69 -2.01
N ILE A 16 -8.64 -0.68 -0.75
CA ILE A 16 -7.91 0.46 -0.17
C ILE A 16 -6.65 0.73 -1.00
N ALA A 17 -5.87 -0.32 -1.33
CA ALA A 17 -4.64 -0.16 -2.07
C ALA A 17 -4.85 0.38 -3.51
N SER A 18 -5.92 -0.07 -4.18
CA SER A 18 -6.27 0.39 -5.52
C SER A 18 -6.70 1.86 -5.52
N GLU A 19 -7.56 2.24 -4.57
CA GLU A 19 -8.01 3.62 -4.38
C GLU A 19 -6.83 4.55 -4.05
N ALA A 20 -5.98 4.15 -3.11
CA ALA A 20 -4.78 4.90 -2.75
C ALA A 20 -3.81 5.05 -3.92
N ALA A 21 -3.57 3.99 -4.71
CA ALA A 21 -2.69 4.08 -5.88
C ALA A 21 -3.24 5.04 -6.93
N ARG A 22 -4.56 5.04 -7.18
CA ARG A 22 -5.21 5.96 -8.12
C ARG A 22 -5.07 7.41 -7.66
N ALA A 23 -5.28 7.67 -6.37
CA ALA A 23 -5.10 9.00 -5.77
C ALA A 23 -3.63 9.47 -5.81
N LEU A 24 -2.66 8.59 -5.46
CA LEU A 24 -1.22 8.91 -5.52
C LEU A 24 -0.72 9.17 -6.94
N MET A 25 -1.34 8.56 -7.96
CA MET A 25 -1.06 8.87 -9.36
C MET A 25 -1.65 10.21 -9.81
N GLY A 26 -2.52 10.84 -9.02
CA GLY A 26 -3.23 12.07 -9.40
C GLY A 26 -4.40 11.86 -10.34
N LYS A 27 -4.78 10.61 -10.66
CA LYS A 27 -5.89 10.26 -11.57
C LYS A 27 -7.29 10.61 -11.05
N THR A 28 -7.38 11.21 -9.88
CA THR A 28 -8.62 11.78 -9.32
C THR A 28 -8.79 13.24 -9.71
N SER A 29 -7.73 13.94 -10.11
CA SER A 29 -7.79 15.33 -10.60
C SER A 29 -7.97 15.34 -12.12
N PRO A 30 -8.75 16.29 -12.67
CA PRO A 30 -8.83 16.48 -14.13
C PRO A 30 -7.48 16.88 -14.75
N ASP A 31 -6.60 17.53 -13.97
CA ASP A 31 -5.26 18.00 -14.39
C ASP A 31 -4.23 16.86 -14.54
N TYR A 32 -4.67 15.59 -14.53
CA TYR A 32 -3.77 14.44 -14.57
C TYR A 32 -3.03 14.38 -15.90
N THR A 33 -1.70 14.45 -15.82
CA THR A 33 -0.81 14.29 -16.96
C THR A 33 0.15 13.13 -16.70
N PRO A 34 0.20 12.09 -17.55
CA PRO A 34 0.96 10.86 -17.26
C PRO A 34 2.47 11.05 -17.02
N HIS A 35 3.10 12.00 -17.73
CA HIS A 35 4.53 12.28 -17.66
C HIS A 35 4.89 13.26 -16.53
N ILE A 36 3.92 13.96 -15.96
CA ILE A 36 4.13 14.92 -14.88
C ILE A 36 3.90 14.22 -13.54
N ARG A 37 4.78 14.49 -12.57
CA ARG A 37 4.63 13.99 -11.21
C ARG A 37 3.55 14.80 -10.48
N SER A 38 2.46 14.13 -10.10
CA SER A 38 1.40 14.73 -9.28
C SER A 38 1.84 14.94 -7.83
N GLU A 39 1.46 16.09 -7.25
CA GLU A 39 1.74 16.46 -5.85
C GLU A 39 0.52 16.24 -4.96
N VAL A 40 0.17 14.97 -4.80
CA VAL A 40 -0.93 14.51 -3.94
C VAL A 40 -0.37 13.78 -2.73
N LYS A 41 -0.90 14.06 -1.53
CA LYS A 41 -0.70 13.23 -0.33
C LYS A 41 -1.94 12.39 -0.08
N VAL A 42 -1.73 11.12 0.26
CA VAL A 42 -2.81 10.20 0.60
C VAL A 42 -2.65 9.78 2.05
N LYS A 43 -3.70 10.02 2.84
CA LYS A 43 -3.80 9.56 4.23
C LYS A 43 -4.76 8.38 4.30
N ILE A 44 -4.31 7.26 4.84
CA ILE A 44 -5.18 6.12 5.16
C ILE A 44 -5.42 6.13 6.66
N VAL A 45 -6.67 6.25 7.08
CA VAL A 45 -7.09 6.25 8.49
C VAL A 45 -7.71 4.90 8.89
N ASN A 46 -7.68 4.59 10.19
CA ASN A 46 -8.22 3.36 10.77
C ASN A 46 -7.63 2.08 10.15
N ALA A 47 -6.33 2.06 9.83
CA ALA A 47 -5.70 0.90 9.23
C ALA A 47 -5.79 -0.36 10.12
N GLY A 48 -5.98 -0.21 11.44
CA GLY A 48 -6.28 -1.28 12.38
C GLY A 48 -7.58 -2.05 12.09
N LYS A 49 -8.59 -1.39 11.52
CA LYS A 49 -9.94 -1.94 11.31
C LYS A 49 -10.16 -2.52 9.91
N LEU A 50 -9.08 -2.84 9.20
CA LEU A 50 -9.17 -3.37 7.83
C LEU A 50 -9.84 -4.75 7.82
N SER A 51 -10.74 -4.95 6.87
CA SER A 51 -11.43 -6.23 6.70
C SER A 51 -10.60 -7.17 5.83
N MET A 52 -10.21 -8.31 6.38
CA MET A 52 -9.52 -9.36 5.63
C MET A 52 -10.08 -10.72 6.02
N ARG A 53 -10.48 -11.51 5.03
CA ARG A 53 -10.97 -12.88 5.24
C ARG A 53 -9.96 -13.69 6.05
N ALA A 54 -10.44 -14.41 7.07
CA ALA A 54 -9.61 -15.17 8.01
C ALA A 54 -8.58 -16.06 7.31
N ARG A 55 -9.01 -16.86 6.32
CA ARG A 55 -8.12 -17.73 5.53
C ARG A 55 -6.94 -16.99 4.91
N LYS A 56 -7.15 -15.75 4.42
CA LYS A 56 -6.09 -14.97 3.77
C LYS A 56 -5.06 -14.42 4.75
N ARG A 57 -5.38 -14.31 6.05
CA ARG A 57 -4.42 -13.85 7.08
C ARG A 57 -3.28 -14.85 7.26
N THR A 58 -3.57 -16.14 7.13
CA THR A 58 -2.58 -17.22 7.28
C THR A 58 -1.97 -17.63 5.94
N THR A 59 -2.78 -17.76 4.89
CA THR A 59 -2.30 -18.27 3.59
C THR A 59 -1.50 -17.23 2.79
N LYS A 60 -1.69 -15.94 3.03
CA LYS A 60 -0.96 -14.90 2.29
C LYS A 60 0.48 -14.79 2.81
N MET A 61 1.42 -15.35 2.04
CA MET A 61 2.86 -15.29 2.32
C MET A 61 3.53 -14.16 1.54
N TYR A 62 4.28 -13.33 2.25
CA TYR A 62 5.21 -12.35 1.70
C TYR A 62 6.57 -13.00 1.57
N LYS A 63 7.08 -13.08 0.33
CA LYS A 63 8.36 -13.69 0.02
C LYS A 63 9.38 -12.62 -0.32
N THR A 64 10.55 -12.71 0.28
CA THR A 64 11.72 -11.89 -0.04
C THR A 64 12.93 -12.79 -0.26
N TYR A 65 13.87 -12.34 -1.08
CA TYR A 65 15.07 -13.09 -1.39
C TYR A 65 16.27 -12.15 -1.29
N SER A 66 17.31 -12.56 -0.58
CA SER A 66 18.51 -11.75 -0.38
C SER A 66 19.50 -11.82 -1.54
N GLY A 67 19.36 -12.77 -2.48
CA GLY A 67 20.31 -13.00 -3.57
C GLY A 67 21.31 -14.14 -3.33
N TYR A 68 21.42 -14.62 -2.09
CA TYR A 68 22.29 -15.75 -1.72
C TYR A 68 21.55 -17.10 -1.77
N PRO A 69 22.19 -18.22 -2.13
CA PRO A 69 21.61 -19.55 -1.98
C PRO A 69 21.05 -19.76 -0.56
N GLY A 70 19.80 -20.23 -0.43
CA GLY A 70 19.11 -20.36 0.86
C GLY A 70 18.57 -19.05 1.48
N GLY A 71 18.83 -17.89 0.88
CA GLY A 71 18.43 -16.57 1.38
C GLY A 71 16.95 -16.20 1.25
N LYS A 72 16.07 -17.18 1.09
CA LYS A 72 14.63 -16.98 0.92
C LYS A 72 13.96 -16.83 2.28
N ARG A 73 13.25 -15.73 2.48
CA ARG A 73 12.43 -15.48 3.67
C ARG A 73 10.97 -15.44 3.28
N GLU A 74 10.13 -16.13 4.04
CA GLU A 74 8.68 -16.10 3.88
C GLU A 74 8.04 -15.68 5.20
N GLU A 75 7.14 -14.71 5.15
CA GLU A 75 6.42 -14.20 6.33
C GLU A 75 4.92 -14.17 6.03
N SER A 76 4.09 -14.67 6.94
CA SER A 76 2.63 -14.63 6.76
C SER A 76 2.11 -13.21 6.97
N PHE A 77 0.93 -12.92 6.42
CA PHE A 77 0.27 -11.63 6.67
C PHE A 77 0.03 -11.38 8.15
N ALA A 78 -0.39 -12.39 8.91
CA ALA A 78 -0.59 -12.28 10.35
C ALA A 78 0.72 -11.93 11.08
N SER A 79 1.83 -12.59 10.76
CA SER A 79 3.14 -12.33 11.37
C SER A 79 3.67 -10.94 11.02
N LEU A 80 3.59 -10.54 9.74
CA LEU A 80 4.00 -9.21 9.30
C LEU A 80 3.17 -8.11 9.97
N SER A 81 1.85 -8.32 10.06
CA SER A 81 0.93 -7.40 10.70
C SER A 81 1.16 -7.27 12.21
N ALA A 82 1.54 -8.35 12.89
CA ALA A 82 1.86 -8.31 14.31
C ALA A 82 3.17 -7.54 14.56
N ARG A 83 4.17 -7.71 13.68
CA ARG A 83 5.50 -7.10 13.84
C ARG A 83 5.58 -5.63 13.45
N ARG A 84 4.89 -5.23 12.38
CA ARG A 84 5.00 -3.89 11.78
C ARG A 84 3.66 -3.15 11.65
N GLY A 85 2.61 -3.68 12.26
CA GLY A 85 1.26 -3.17 12.09
C GLY A 85 0.70 -3.39 10.68
N ASN A 86 -0.50 -2.87 10.45
CA ASN A 86 -1.15 -2.93 9.14
C ASN A 86 -0.54 -1.95 8.10
N ASP A 87 0.35 -1.04 8.51
CA ASP A 87 1.09 -0.15 7.60
C ASP A 87 1.90 -0.95 6.57
N ALA A 88 2.71 -1.91 7.01
CA ALA A 88 3.59 -2.64 6.11
C ALA A 88 2.83 -3.44 5.02
N PRO A 89 1.78 -4.23 5.34
CA PRO A 89 0.97 -4.88 4.32
C PRO A 89 0.29 -3.92 3.34
N ILE A 90 -0.22 -2.78 3.82
CA ILE A 90 -0.87 -1.75 2.97
C ILE A 90 0.18 -1.11 2.06
N ARG A 91 1.33 -0.71 2.58
CA ARG A 91 2.41 -0.10 1.81
C ARG A 91 2.96 -1.04 0.74
N ILE A 92 3.10 -2.34 1.04
CA ILE A 92 3.48 -3.35 0.03
C ILE A 92 2.40 -3.47 -1.05
N ALA A 93 1.12 -3.50 -0.66
CA ALA A 93 0.02 -3.59 -1.61
C ALA A 93 -0.02 -2.36 -2.54
N VAL A 94 0.05 -1.15 -1.99
CA VAL A 94 0.06 0.10 -2.77
C VAL A 94 1.29 0.16 -3.68
N ARG A 95 2.48 -0.18 -3.17
CA ARG A 95 3.72 -0.23 -3.97
C ARG A 95 3.58 -1.14 -5.19
N ARG A 96 2.91 -2.28 -5.05
CA ARG A 96 2.67 -3.23 -6.15
C ARG A 96 1.59 -2.78 -7.14
N MET A 97 0.73 -1.83 -6.75
CA MET A 97 -0.30 -1.24 -7.61
C MET A 97 0.20 -0.01 -8.39
N LEU A 98 1.33 0.57 -7.99
CA LEU A 98 1.93 1.71 -8.69
C LEU A 98 2.76 1.26 -9.90
N PRO A 99 2.77 2.05 -11.00
CA PRO A 99 3.66 1.80 -12.14
C PRO A 99 5.12 1.81 -11.72
N ARG A 100 5.89 0.85 -12.22
CA ARG A 100 7.32 0.73 -11.92
C ARG A 100 8.12 1.75 -12.75
N ASN A 101 8.28 2.95 -12.20
CA ASN A 101 9.09 4.02 -12.78
C ASN A 101 9.83 4.80 -11.70
N THR A 102 10.58 5.84 -12.10
CA THR A 102 11.34 6.72 -11.19
C THR A 102 10.43 7.46 -10.19
N PHE A 103 9.17 7.74 -10.55
CA PHE A 103 8.20 8.41 -9.68
C PHE A 103 7.67 7.52 -8.56
N LEU A 104 7.82 6.19 -8.63
CA LEU A 104 7.27 5.26 -7.65
C LEU A 104 7.73 5.58 -6.23
N VAL A 105 9.04 5.82 -6.04
CA VAL A 105 9.59 6.09 -4.71
C VAL A 105 9.05 7.41 -4.16
N ALA A 106 8.97 8.45 -4.99
CA ALA A 106 8.43 9.74 -4.61
C ALA A 106 6.93 9.66 -4.25
N ARG A 107 6.12 8.95 -5.07
CA ARG A 107 4.69 8.73 -4.78
C ARG A 107 4.48 7.93 -3.50
N LEU A 108 5.29 6.91 -3.25
CA LEU A 108 5.18 6.10 -2.04
C LEU A 108 5.56 6.87 -0.77
N LYS A 109 6.45 7.87 -0.86
CA LYS A 109 6.77 8.78 0.25
C LYS A 109 5.58 9.68 0.64
N ASN A 110 4.69 9.98 -0.31
CA ASN A 110 3.48 10.77 -0.06
C ASN A 110 2.32 9.96 0.54
N LEU A 111 2.53 8.68 0.82
CA LEU A 111 1.57 7.81 1.49
C LEU A 111 1.81 7.78 3.00
N GLU A 112 0.84 8.29 3.74
CA GLU A 112 0.79 8.30 5.20
C GLU A 112 -0.30 7.34 5.67
N ILE A 113 0.03 6.48 6.63
CA ILE A 113 -0.86 5.45 7.14
C ILE A 113 -0.98 5.65 8.65
N LEU A 114 -2.20 5.88 9.09
CA LEU A 114 -2.58 6.07 10.48
C LEU A 114 -3.25 4.78 10.96
N SER A 115 -2.70 4.21 12.02
CA SER A 115 -3.12 2.92 12.57
C SER A 115 -4.49 3.01 13.22
#